data_AF-A0A1A2GJH4-F1
#
_entry.id   AF-A0A1A2GJH4-F1
#
_cell.length_a   1.000
_cell.length_b   1.000
_cell.length_c   1.000
_cell.angle_alpha   90.00
_cell.angle_beta   90.00
_cell.angle_gamma   90.00
#
_symmetry.space_group_name_H-M   'P 1'
#
loop_
_entity.id
_entity.type
_entity.pdbx_description
1 polymer ?
#
loop_
_entity_poly.entity_id
_entity_poly.type
_entity_poly.pdbx_seq_one_letter_code
_entity_poly.pdbx_strand_id
1 'polypeptide(L)'
;MRVAAYLMRIGRGGPLYSVTDRLHDGRTVQVPGRDIAPTVSAWLAELGAHSPLVDDLAQAVCVGDWAVAYAVADQLSVDVAVAQSPFA
;
A
#
# COMPACT_ATOMS: atom_id res chain seq x y z
N MET A 1 13.34 -5.93 17.34
CA MET A 1 11.88 -5.96 17.13
C MET A 1 11.37 -4.53 17.03
N ARG A 2 11.11 -4.03 15.81
CA ARG A 2 10.85 -2.61 15.53
C ARG A 2 9.37 -2.42 15.16
N VAL A 3 8.47 -2.54 16.14
CA VAL A 3 7.02 -2.34 15.95
C VAL A 3 6.51 -0.96 16.38
N ALA A 4 7.40 0.00 16.69
CA ALA A 4 7.02 1.28 17.32
C ALA A 4 7.27 2.57 16.50
N ALA A 5 7.63 2.49 15.22
CA ALA A 5 8.07 3.68 14.46
C ALA A 5 7.18 4.09 13.28
N TYR A 6 6.02 3.45 13.04
CA TYR A 6 5.27 3.66 11.80
C TYR A 6 4.13 4.69 11.89
N LEU A 7 3.61 5.00 13.09
CA LEU A 7 2.41 5.84 13.23
C LEU A 7 2.65 7.36 13.28
N MET A 8 3.89 7.85 13.19
CA MET A 8 4.17 9.29 13.39
C MET A 8 5.02 9.92 12.30
N ARG A 9 4.61 9.76 11.04
CA ARG A 9 4.92 10.72 9.98
C ARG A 9 3.64 11.16 9.28
N ILE A 10 2.76 11.73 10.10
CA ILE A 10 1.57 12.50 9.70
C ILE A 10 2.01 13.73 8.89
N GLY A 11 2.34 13.51 7.61
CA GLY A 11 2.37 14.55 6.60
C GLY A 11 0.93 14.93 6.26
N ARG A 12 0.42 16.00 6.88
CA ARG A 12 -0.79 16.78 6.55
C ARG A 12 -1.89 16.02 5.76
N GLY A 13 -2.84 15.41 6.49
CA GLY A 13 -4.26 15.35 6.12
C GLY A 13 -4.69 14.62 4.84
N GLY A 14 -3.86 13.78 4.22
CA GLY A 14 -4.27 12.94 3.09
C GLY A 14 -4.95 11.64 3.54
N PRO A 15 -5.76 10.99 2.67
CA PRO A 15 -6.33 9.68 2.95
C PRO A 15 -5.21 8.66 3.22
N LEU A 16 -5.44 7.80 4.22
CA LEU A 16 -4.64 6.62 4.46
C LEU A 16 -5.20 5.47 3.63
N TYR A 17 -4.33 4.58 3.19
CA TYR A 17 -4.67 3.39 2.43
C TYR A 17 -4.19 2.16 3.18
N SER A 18 -5.09 1.21 3.35
CA SER A 18 -4.77 -0.11 3.88
C SER A 18 -4.25 -0.96 2.73
N VAL A 19 -3.01 -1.43 2.83
CA VAL A 19 -2.38 -2.34 1.88
C VAL A 19 -2.20 -3.67 2.58
N THR A 20 -2.67 -4.76 1.98
CA THR A 20 -2.53 -6.12 2.51
C THR A 20 -1.71 -6.97 1.55
N ASP A 21 -0.66 -7.61 2.05
CA ASP A 21 0.14 -8.56 1.31
C ASP A 21 -0.54 -9.93 1.33
N ARG A 22 -0.98 -10.44 0.17
CA ARG A 22 -1.56 -11.79 0.08
C ARG A 22 -0.48 -12.86 -0.06
N LEU A 23 0.77 -12.48 -0.37
CA LEU A 23 1.87 -13.43 -0.57
C LEU A 23 2.52 -13.84 0.75
N HIS A 24 2.51 -12.96 1.75
CA HIS A 24 3.17 -13.18 3.04
C HIS A 24 2.19 -13.09 4.22
N ASP A 25 1.63 -14.24 4.62
CA ASP A 25 0.83 -14.46 5.85
C ASP A 25 -0.28 -13.42 6.14
N GLY A 26 -0.72 -12.66 5.12
CA GLY A 26 -1.75 -11.64 5.25
C GLY A 26 -1.33 -10.37 5.98
N ARG A 27 -0.06 -9.92 5.92
CA ARG A 27 0.33 -8.67 6.61
C ARG A 27 -0.42 -7.46 6.05
N THR A 28 -1.03 -6.66 6.92
CA THR A 28 -1.73 -5.41 6.56
C THR A 28 -1.02 -4.20 7.18
N VAL A 29 -0.80 -3.17 6.38
CA VAL A 29 -0.25 -1.88 6.84
C VAL A 29 -1.07 -0.72 6.29
N GLN A 30 -1.20 0.34 7.08
CA GLN A 30 -1.88 1.56 6.66
C GLN A 30 -0.85 2.64 6.33
N VAL A 31 -0.85 3.09 5.08
CA VAL A 31 0.17 3.99 4.55
C VAL A 31 -0.48 5.14 3.75
N PRO A 32 0.11 6.34 3.73
CA PRO A 32 -0.26 7.37 2.77
C PRO A 32 -0.02 6.91 1.33
N GLY A 33 -0.76 7.44 0.35
CA GLY A 33 -0.67 6.97 -1.06
C GLY A 33 0.75 6.96 -1.64
N ARG A 34 1.56 7.97 -1.31
CA ARG A 34 2.98 8.07 -1.71
C ARG A 34 3.86 6.95 -1.16
N ASP A 35 3.45 6.32 -0.06
CA ASP A 35 4.22 5.30 0.66
C ASP A 35 3.78 3.87 0.24
N ILE A 36 2.79 3.73 -0.67
CA ILE A 36 2.33 2.44 -1.21
C ILE A 36 3.44 1.76 -2.03
N ALA A 37 3.97 2.44 -3.05
CA ALA A 37 5.02 1.89 -3.91
C ALA A 37 6.26 1.39 -3.15
N PRO A 38 6.89 2.17 -2.23
CA PRO A 38 8.04 1.68 -1.48
C PRO A 38 7.69 0.54 -0.52
N THR A 39 6.48 0.53 0.05
CA THR A 39 6.01 -0.57 0.91
C THR A 39 5.88 -1.87 0.13
N VAL A 40 5.15 -1.86 -0.98
CA VAL A 40 4.94 -3.06 -1.81
C VAL A 40 6.25 -3.52 -2.45
N SER A 41 7.13 -2.57 -2.85
CA SER A 41 8.46 -2.91 -3.37
C SER A 41 9.31 -3.65 -2.34
N ALA A 42 9.30 -3.21 -1.08
CA ALA A 42 10.03 -3.90 -0.02
C ALA A 42 9.50 -5.32 0.18
N TRP A 43 8.18 -5.50 0.11
CA TRP A 43 7.54 -6.81 0.23
C TRP A 43 7.89 -7.76 -0.91
N LEU A 44 7.88 -7.27 -2.14
CA LEU A 44 8.30 -8.05 -3.30
C LEU A 44 9.80 -8.39 -3.24
N ALA A 45 10.63 -7.45 -2.77
CA ALA A 45 12.07 -7.66 -2.63
C ALA A 45 12.41 -8.75 -1.60
N GLU A 46 11.61 -8.90 -0.54
CA GLU A 46 11.74 -10.03 0.41
C GLU A 46 11.52 -11.40 -0.28
N LEU A 47 10.74 -11.44 -1.36
CA LEU A 47 10.51 -12.62 -2.21
C LEU A 47 11.48 -12.70 -3.40
N GLY A 48 12.42 -11.75 -3.52
CA GLY A 48 13.35 -11.64 -4.64
C GLY A 48 12.74 -11.07 -5.94
N ALA A 49 11.52 -10.52 -5.87
CA ALA A 49 10.82 -9.95 -7.01
C ALA A 49 10.91 -8.42 -7.02
N HIS A 50 10.93 -7.84 -8.23
CA HIS A 50 10.81 -6.41 -8.44
C HIS A 50 9.83 -6.21 -9.60
N SER A 51 8.90 -5.26 -9.47
CA SER A 51 7.91 -4.99 -10.50
C SER A 51 7.70 -3.49 -10.63
N PRO A 52 7.75 -2.91 -11.85
CA PRO A 52 7.47 -1.48 -12.06
C PRO A 52 6.00 -1.13 -11.78
N LEU A 53 5.12 -2.14 -11.74
CA LEU A 53 3.69 -1.98 -11.47
C LEU A 53 3.40 -1.40 -10.07
N VAL A 54 4.38 -1.42 -9.15
CA VAL A 54 4.24 -0.80 -7.82
C VAL A 54 4.03 0.72 -7.90
N ASP A 55 4.66 1.38 -8.88
CA ASP A 55 4.50 2.81 -9.11
C ASP A 55 3.14 3.11 -9.75
N ASP A 56 2.72 2.27 -10.70
CA ASP A 56 1.39 2.35 -11.33
C ASP A 56 0.27 2.19 -10.30
N LEU A 57 0.43 1.26 -9.34
CA LEU A 57 -0.49 1.08 -8.23
C LEU A 57 -0.60 2.35 -7.37
N ALA A 58 0.53 2.91 -6.96
CA ALA A 58 0.53 4.12 -6.14
C ALA A 58 -0.09 5.31 -6.87
N GLN A 59 0.18 5.44 -8.17
CA GLN A 59 -0.43 6.47 -9.01
C GLN A 59 -1.95 6.29 -9.12
N ALA A 60 -2.42 5.09 -9.46
CA ALA A 60 -3.85 4.78 -9.58
C ALA A 60 -4.62 5.08 -8.28
N VAL A 61 -4.07 4.68 -7.14
CA VAL A 61 -4.64 4.97 -5.82
C VAL A 61 -4.66 6.47 -5.54
N CYS A 62 -3.59 7.21 -5.88
CA CYS A 62 -3.53 8.65 -5.65
C CYS A 62 -4.51 9.46 -6.52
N VAL A 63 -4.77 9.03 -7.76
CA VAL A 63 -5.74 9.69 -8.65
C VAL A 63 -7.18 9.18 -8.47
N GLY A 64 -7.39 8.15 -7.66
CA GLY A 64 -8.69 7.54 -7.40
C GLY A 64 -9.20 6.63 -8.51
N ASP A 65 -8.32 6.14 -9.39
CA ASP A 65 -8.66 5.15 -10.42
C ASP A 65 -8.65 3.74 -9.80
N TRP A 66 -9.72 3.43 -9.09
CA TRP A 66 -9.85 2.16 -8.37
C TRP A 66 -9.92 0.95 -9.29
N ALA A 67 -10.42 1.10 -10.52
CA ALA A 67 -10.46 0.01 -11.49
C ALA A 67 -9.05 -0.45 -11.86
N VAL A 68 -8.16 0.51 -12.18
CA VAL A 68 -6.74 0.22 -12.44
C VAL A 68 -6.04 -0.25 -11.16
N ALA A 69 -6.30 0.40 -10.01
CA ALA A 69 -5.68 0.02 -8.75
C ALA A 69 -5.95 -1.45 -8.40
N TYR A 70 -7.19 -1.94 -8.53
CA TYR A 70 -7.51 -3.34 -8.27
C TYR A 70 -6.88 -4.30 -9.29
N ALA A 71 -6.85 -3.95 -10.57
CA ALA A 71 -6.24 -4.78 -11.61
C ALA A 71 -4.72 -4.93 -11.41
N VAL A 72 -4.05 -3.86 -10.97
CA VAL A 72 -2.61 -3.88 -10.67
C VAL A 72 -2.34 -4.57 -9.33
N ALA A 73 -3.15 -4.30 -8.31
CA ALA A 73 -3.04 -4.94 -7.00
C ALA A 73 -3.16 -6.46 -7.11
N ASP A 74 -4.10 -6.98 -7.92
CA ASP A 74 -4.26 -8.41 -8.12
C ASP A 74 -3.01 -9.06 -8.77
N GLN A 75 -2.42 -8.40 -9.77
CA GLN A 75 -1.17 -8.86 -10.41
C GLN A 75 0.01 -8.89 -9.42
N LEU A 76 0.06 -7.92 -8.50
CA LEU A 76 1.07 -7.85 -7.45
C LEU A 76 0.73 -8.75 -6.25
N SER A 77 -0.43 -9.41 -6.26
CA SER A 77 -0.97 -10.18 -5.14
C SER A 77 -1.04 -9.40 -3.84
N VAL A 78 -1.45 -8.14 -3.94
CA VAL A 78 -1.79 -7.27 -2.82
C VAL A 78 -3.27 -6.89 -2.88
N ASP A 79 -3.82 -6.51 -1.74
CA ASP A 79 -5.13 -5.86 -1.64
C ASP A 79 -4.92 -4.40 -1.20
N VAL A 80 -5.75 -3.50 -1.73
CA VAL A 80 -5.66 -2.07 -1.42
C VAL A 80 -7.05 -1.50 -1.16
N ALA A 81 -7.20 -0.81 -0.04
CA ALA A 81 -8.46 -0.20 0.36
C ALA A 81 -8.22 1.18 0.96
N VAL A 82 -9.20 2.08 0.84
CA VAL A 82 -9.17 3.34 1.61
C VAL A 82 -9.33 2.99 3.09
N ALA A 83 -8.35 3.36 3.92
CA ALA A 83 -8.49 3.23 5.35
C ALA A 83 -9.50 4.28 5.82
N GLN A 84 -10.65 3.83 6.31
CA GLN A 84 -11.60 4.74 6.93
C GLN A 84 -10.98 5.29 8.22
N SER A 85 -10.95 6.61 8.36
CA SER A 85 -10.63 7.22 9.64
C SER A 85 -11.68 6.75 10.67
N PRO A 86 -11.29 6.19 11.83
CA PRO A 86 -12.23 5.74 12.84
C PRO A 86 -12.97 6.87 13.57
N PHE A 87 -12.84 8.12 13.09
CA PHE A 87 -13.43 9.31 13.71
C PHE A 87 -14.44 10.04 12.80
N ALA A 88 -15.02 9.35 11.80
CA ALA A 88 -16.15 9.86 11.04
C ALA A 88 -17.46 9.75 11.83
#